data_AF-A0A4P7BEP9-F1
#
_entry.id   AF-A0A4P7BEP9-F1
#
_cell.length_a   1.000
_cell.length_b   1.000
_cell.length_c   1.000
_cell.angle_alpha   90.00
_cell.angle_beta   90.00
_cell.angle_gamma   90.00
#
_symmetry.space_group_name_H-M   'P 1'
#
loop_
_entity.id
_entity.type
_entity.pdbx_description
1 polymer ?
#
loop_
_entity_poly.entity_id
_entity_poly.type
_entity_poly.pdbx_seq_one_letter_code
_entity_poly.pdbx_strand_id
1 'polypeptide(L)'
;MKIYAITCAAIVLTACGGTPPAPDWKMNAQSSLERATSAWMAGKEGIEKNEFARARDQIASTGKIDLVIRAELIRCAARTAALAFEDCAGFEALRTDASPADIAYADYLAGRAKPADAALLPEPQRAVLAAGSDVAAAAAVKAMTDPLSQLVAAGALFKANRATPELLAQAVETASNQGWRRPLLAWLNVQALRAEQAGDMAAAAKVRRRIALAGGS
;
A
#
# COMPACT_ATOMS: atom_id res chain seq x y z
N MET A 1 54.26 -55.05 -28.12
CA MET A 1 52.85 -54.99 -28.59
C MET A 1 51.98 -54.58 -27.41
N LYS A 2 51.56 -53.31 -27.33
CA LYS A 2 50.67 -52.79 -26.27
C LYS A 2 49.60 -51.93 -26.93
N ILE A 3 48.38 -52.47 -26.97
CA ILE A 3 47.11 -51.80 -27.28
C ILE A 3 46.60 -51.22 -25.96
N TYR A 4 46.02 -50.00 -25.93
CA TYR A 4 44.86 -49.57 -25.11
C TYR A 4 44.52 -48.11 -25.51
N ALA A 5 43.45 -47.90 -26.27
CA ALA A 5 42.08 -47.64 -25.82
C ALA A 5 41.82 -46.13 -25.58
N ILE A 6 41.47 -45.42 -26.67
CA ILE A 6 41.00 -44.03 -26.64
C ILE A 6 39.52 -44.05 -26.25
N THR A 7 39.24 -43.54 -25.05
CA THR A 7 37.88 -43.39 -24.52
C THR A 7 37.33 -42.03 -24.95
N CYS A 8 36.41 -42.03 -25.92
CA CYS A 8 35.65 -40.83 -26.31
C CYS A 8 34.58 -40.54 -25.26
N ALA A 9 34.78 -39.51 -24.44
CA ALA A 9 33.77 -38.97 -23.55
C ALA A 9 32.74 -38.16 -24.36
N ALA A 10 31.56 -38.74 -24.57
CA ALA A 10 30.41 -38.05 -25.12
C ALA A 10 29.82 -37.11 -24.06
N ILE A 11 30.10 -35.81 -24.18
CA ILE A 11 29.46 -34.78 -23.37
C ILE A 11 28.05 -34.57 -23.92
N VAL A 12 27.07 -35.15 -23.24
CA VAL A 12 25.65 -34.86 -23.47
C VAL A 12 25.36 -33.49 -22.86
N LEU A 13 25.21 -32.48 -23.70
CA LEU A 13 24.65 -31.18 -23.33
C LEU A 13 23.17 -31.38 -23.01
N THR A 14 22.85 -31.56 -21.73
CA THR A 14 21.48 -31.41 -21.24
C THR A 14 21.13 -29.92 -21.30
N ALA A 15 20.38 -29.52 -22.32
CA ALA A 15 19.76 -28.20 -22.36
C ALA A 15 18.85 -28.07 -21.13
N CYS A 16 19.24 -27.22 -20.19
CA CYS A 16 18.44 -26.88 -19.03
C CYS A 16 17.09 -26.33 -19.52
N GLY A 17 16.01 -26.99 -19.11
CA GLY A 17 14.65 -26.56 -19.40
C GLY A 17 14.41 -25.13 -18.92
N GLY A 18 14.30 -24.20 -19.86
CA GLY A 18 13.87 -22.84 -19.59
C GLY A 18 12.36 -22.84 -19.41
N THR A 19 11.90 -22.52 -18.19
CA THR A 19 10.49 -22.15 -17.96
C THR A 19 10.12 -21.01 -18.91
N PRO A 20 8.99 -21.10 -19.65
CA PRO A 20 8.56 -20.02 -20.52
C PRO A 20 8.47 -18.70 -19.74
N PRO A 21 8.85 -17.56 -20.34
CA PRO A 21 8.74 -16.26 -19.68
C PRO A 21 7.29 -16.02 -19.25
N ALA A 22 7.12 -15.32 -18.13
CA ALA A 22 5.79 -14.95 -17.67
C ALA A 22 5.07 -14.12 -18.75
N PRO A 23 3.75 -14.29 -18.94
CA PRO A 23 3.01 -13.50 -19.92
C PRO A 23 3.12 -11.99 -19.64
N ASP A 24 3.26 -11.20 -20.70
CA ASP A 24 3.52 -9.74 -20.63
C ASP A 24 2.48 -8.97 -19.79
N TRP A 25 1.21 -9.41 -19.80
CA TRP A 25 0.14 -8.76 -19.05
C TRP A 25 0.47 -8.65 -17.55
N LYS A 26 1.20 -9.63 -16.97
CA LYS A 26 1.57 -9.61 -15.55
C LYS A 26 2.49 -8.44 -15.23
N MET A 27 3.55 -8.28 -16.02
CA MET A 27 4.54 -7.21 -15.84
C MET A 27 3.94 -5.84 -16.18
N ASN A 28 3.11 -5.77 -17.23
CA ASN A 28 2.41 -4.55 -17.59
C ASN A 28 1.43 -4.10 -16.51
N ALA A 29 0.64 -5.03 -15.96
CA ALA A 29 -0.28 -4.75 -14.87
C ALA A 29 0.46 -4.26 -13.61
N GLN A 30 1.49 -5.00 -13.17
CA GLN A 30 2.26 -4.65 -11.98
C GLN A 30 2.91 -3.26 -12.10
N SER A 31 3.65 -3.02 -13.18
CA SER A 31 4.33 -1.72 -13.36
C SER A 31 3.34 -0.56 -13.47
N SER A 32 2.16 -0.79 -14.03
CA SER A 32 1.11 0.23 -14.10
C SER A 32 0.46 0.48 -12.73
N LEU A 33 0.27 -0.54 -11.88
CA LEU A 33 -0.18 -0.35 -10.49
C LEU A 33 0.84 0.42 -9.65
N GLU A 34 2.12 0.13 -9.81
CA GLU A 34 3.21 0.84 -9.12
C GLU A 34 3.26 2.31 -9.54
N ARG A 35 3.17 2.60 -10.86
CA ARG A 35 3.09 3.97 -11.37
C ARG A 35 1.83 4.69 -10.91
N ALA A 36 0.68 4.01 -10.89
CA ALA A 36 -0.57 4.59 -10.38
C ALA A 36 -0.45 4.99 -8.90
N THR A 37 0.08 4.07 -8.08
CA THR A 37 0.30 4.30 -6.64
C THR A 37 1.28 5.45 -6.42
N SER A 38 2.42 5.46 -7.10
CA SER A 38 3.41 6.54 -7.01
C SER A 38 2.82 7.89 -7.44
N ALA A 39 2.08 7.91 -8.56
CA ALA A 39 1.41 9.11 -9.05
C ALA A 39 0.37 9.64 -8.04
N TRP A 40 -0.42 8.77 -7.41
CA TRP A 40 -1.35 9.14 -6.35
C TRP A 40 -0.65 9.84 -5.19
N MET A 41 0.40 9.20 -4.66
CA MET A 41 1.16 9.70 -3.50
C MET A 41 1.86 11.03 -3.81
N ALA A 42 2.30 11.22 -5.06
CA ALA A 42 2.86 12.48 -5.55
C ALA A 42 1.80 13.57 -5.84
N GLY A 43 0.50 13.25 -5.80
CA GLY A 43 -0.58 14.18 -6.11
C GLY A 43 -0.92 14.34 -7.60
N LYS A 44 -0.45 13.44 -8.46
CA LYS A 44 -0.63 13.47 -9.93
C LYS A 44 -1.85 12.62 -10.34
N GLU A 45 -3.06 13.10 -10.03
CA GLU A 45 -4.30 12.33 -10.23
C GLU A 45 -4.56 11.88 -11.67
N GLY A 46 -4.24 12.69 -12.67
CA GLY A 46 -4.41 12.32 -14.08
C GLY A 46 -3.56 11.11 -14.46
N ILE A 47 -2.33 11.03 -13.95
CA ILE A 47 -1.43 9.90 -14.19
C ILE A 47 -1.92 8.67 -13.41
N GLU A 48 -2.35 8.84 -12.15
CA GLU A 48 -2.96 7.76 -11.36
C GLU A 48 -4.11 7.08 -12.11
N LYS A 49 -5.05 7.87 -12.62
CA LYS A 49 -6.24 7.35 -13.31
C LYS A 49 -5.87 6.55 -14.55
N ASN A 50 -4.97 7.09 -15.38
CA ASN A 50 -4.55 6.45 -16.62
C ASN A 50 -3.77 5.15 -16.38
N GLU A 51 -2.84 5.16 -15.42
CA GLU A 51 -2.04 3.98 -15.09
C GLU A 51 -2.88 2.90 -14.39
N PHE A 52 -3.81 3.31 -13.52
CA PHE A 52 -4.73 2.36 -12.88
C PHE A 52 -5.67 1.71 -13.91
N ALA A 53 -6.24 2.49 -14.83
CA ALA A 53 -7.06 1.96 -15.91
C ALA A 53 -6.28 0.95 -16.76
N ARG A 54 -5.05 1.29 -17.14
CA ARG A 54 -4.15 0.37 -17.87
C ARG A 54 -3.93 -0.93 -17.10
N ALA A 55 -3.59 -0.86 -15.81
CA ALA A 55 -3.41 -2.06 -14.99
C ALA A 55 -4.66 -2.92 -14.96
N ARG A 56 -5.81 -2.29 -14.70
CA ARG A 56 -7.10 -2.94 -14.60
C ARG A 56 -7.48 -3.63 -15.91
N ASP A 57 -7.26 -2.99 -17.06
CA ASP A 57 -7.55 -3.55 -18.39
C ASP A 57 -6.68 -4.76 -18.71
N GLN A 58 -5.37 -4.70 -18.38
CA GLN A 58 -4.46 -5.83 -18.53
C GLN A 58 -4.95 -7.04 -17.74
N ILE A 59 -5.37 -6.84 -16.48
CA ILE A 59 -5.90 -7.92 -15.64
C ILE A 59 -7.26 -8.40 -16.16
N ALA A 60 -8.17 -7.48 -16.47
CA ALA A 60 -9.54 -7.79 -16.89
C ALA A 60 -9.57 -8.62 -18.19
N SER A 61 -8.65 -8.36 -19.13
CA SER A 61 -8.51 -9.14 -20.37
C SER A 61 -8.21 -10.63 -20.14
N THR A 62 -7.82 -11.02 -18.92
CA THR A 62 -7.54 -12.42 -18.54
C THR A 62 -8.72 -13.11 -17.86
N GLY A 63 -9.79 -12.37 -17.53
CA GLY A 63 -10.94 -12.89 -16.77
C GLY A 63 -10.65 -13.21 -15.30
N LYS A 64 -9.47 -12.85 -14.77
CA LYS A 64 -9.06 -13.10 -13.38
C LYS A 64 -9.66 -12.09 -12.42
N ILE A 65 -10.91 -12.30 -12.02
CA ILE A 65 -11.66 -11.40 -11.13
C ILE A 65 -10.96 -11.16 -9.79
N ASP A 66 -10.33 -12.19 -9.23
CA ASP A 66 -9.56 -12.12 -7.98
C ASP A 66 -8.41 -11.10 -8.07
N LEU A 67 -7.76 -11.00 -9.22
CA LEU A 67 -6.68 -10.03 -9.43
C LEU A 67 -7.22 -8.61 -9.64
N VAL A 68 -8.39 -8.44 -10.25
CA VAL A 68 -9.04 -7.13 -10.37
C VAL A 68 -9.43 -6.62 -8.98
N ILE A 69 -10.01 -7.47 -8.14
CA ILE A 69 -10.35 -7.17 -6.74
C ILE A 69 -9.12 -6.68 -5.99
N ARG A 70 -7.99 -7.39 -6.09
CA ARG A 70 -6.75 -6.99 -5.42
C ARG A 70 -6.16 -5.68 -5.96
N ALA A 71 -6.28 -5.42 -7.26
CA ALA A 71 -5.89 -4.14 -7.84
C ALA A 71 -6.72 -2.99 -7.26
N GLU A 72 -8.04 -3.15 -7.15
CA GLU A 72 -8.93 -2.15 -6.53
C GLU A 72 -8.62 -1.94 -5.04
N LEU A 73 -8.30 -3.01 -4.31
CA LEU A 73 -7.87 -2.93 -2.91
C LEU A 73 -6.52 -2.20 -2.74
N ILE A 74 -5.55 -2.43 -3.63
CA ILE A 74 -4.29 -1.66 -3.66
C ILE A 74 -4.59 -0.17 -3.86
N ARG A 75 -5.48 0.14 -4.78
CA ARG A 75 -5.92 1.51 -5.06
C ARG A 75 -6.60 2.17 -3.85
N CYS A 76 -7.40 1.41 -3.11
CA CYS A 76 -8.04 1.89 -1.89
C CYS A 76 -7.04 2.04 -0.71
N ALA A 77 -6.05 1.15 -0.62
CA ALA A 77 -4.98 1.28 0.37
C ALA A 77 -4.17 2.56 0.18
N ALA A 78 -3.82 2.92 -1.07
CA ALA A 78 -3.13 4.17 -1.38
C ALA A 78 -3.95 5.42 -0.97
N ARG A 79 -5.28 5.37 -1.13
CA ARG A 79 -6.22 6.41 -0.64
C ARG A 79 -6.23 6.50 0.88
N THR A 80 -6.31 5.36 1.55
CA THR A 80 -6.27 5.23 3.02
C THR A 80 -4.97 5.81 3.59
N ALA A 81 -3.82 5.52 2.96
CA ALA A 81 -2.51 6.06 3.32
C ALA A 81 -2.45 7.60 3.26
N ALA A 82 -3.26 8.19 2.39
CA ALA A 82 -3.40 9.63 2.20
C ALA A 82 -4.62 10.24 2.91
N LEU A 83 -5.29 9.49 3.80
CA LEU A 83 -6.52 9.89 4.50
C LEU A 83 -7.68 10.31 3.58
N ALA A 84 -7.64 9.87 2.32
CA ALA A 84 -8.73 10.08 1.36
C ALA A 84 -9.75 8.95 1.51
N PHE A 85 -10.55 8.99 2.57
CA PHE A 85 -11.52 7.92 2.85
C PHE A 85 -12.71 8.01 1.89
N GLU A 86 -12.79 7.04 1.00
CA GLU A 86 -13.89 6.78 0.07
C GLU A 86 -14.36 5.34 0.28
N ASP A 87 -15.54 4.98 -0.23
CA ASP A 87 -16.13 3.64 -0.05
C ASP A 87 -15.45 2.54 -0.90
N CYS A 88 -14.19 2.71 -1.32
CA CYS A 88 -13.48 1.77 -2.19
C CYS A 88 -14.33 1.25 -3.38
N ALA A 89 -15.08 2.12 -4.07
CA ALA A 89 -16.19 1.72 -4.95
C ALA A 89 -15.87 0.62 -5.99
N GLY A 90 -14.64 0.59 -6.51
CA GLY A 90 -14.19 -0.46 -7.44
C GLY A 90 -14.14 -1.86 -6.81
N PHE A 91 -13.75 -1.96 -5.53
CA PHE A 91 -13.82 -3.20 -4.76
C PHE A 91 -15.28 -3.56 -4.43
N GLU A 92 -16.08 -2.59 -3.97
CA GLU A 92 -17.48 -2.86 -3.57
C GLU A 92 -18.32 -3.42 -4.72
N ALA A 93 -18.08 -2.96 -5.95
CA ALA A 93 -18.73 -3.49 -7.15
C ALA A 93 -18.42 -4.98 -7.42
N LEU A 94 -17.31 -5.50 -6.87
CA LEU A 94 -16.83 -6.88 -7.04
C LEU A 94 -16.88 -7.68 -5.73
N ARG A 95 -17.44 -7.11 -4.65
CA ARG A 95 -17.39 -7.70 -3.30
C ARG A 95 -18.03 -9.09 -3.23
N THR A 96 -19.02 -9.37 -4.07
CA THR A 96 -19.69 -10.68 -4.10
C THR A 96 -18.77 -11.82 -4.52
N ASP A 97 -17.69 -11.52 -5.25
CA ASP A 97 -16.71 -12.50 -5.73
C ASP A 97 -15.41 -12.48 -4.90
N ALA A 98 -15.35 -11.65 -3.86
CA ALA A 98 -14.17 -11.46 -3.02
C ALA A 98 -13.95 -12.62 -2.06
N SER A 99 -12.67 -12.97 -1.84
CA SER A 99 -12.32 -13.95 -0.82
C SER A 99 -12.50 -13.38 0.59
N PRO A 100 -12.55 -14.22 1.64
CA PRO A 100 -12.57 -13.75 3.02
C PRO A 100 -11.39 -12.82 3.38
N ALA A 101 -10.21 -13.06 2.78
CA ALA A 101 -9.04 -12.21 2.98
C ALA A 101 -9.19 -10.83 2.32
N ASP A 102 -9.79 -10.78 1.13
CA ASP A 102 -10.07 -9.52 0.42
C ASP A 102 -11.08 -8.68 1.21
N ILE A 103 -12.14 -9.31 1.73
CA ILE A 103 -13.15 -8.66 2.58
C ILE A 103 -12.54 -8.14 3.87
N ALA A 104 -11.75 -8.97 4.57
CA ALA A 104 -11.08 -8.57 5.81
C ALA A 104 -10.14 -7.38 5.58
N TYR A 105 -9.44 -7.35 4.45
CA TYR A 105 -8.58 -6.23 4.10
C TYR A 105 -9.37 -4.96 3.76
N ALA A 106 -10.47 -5.04 3.02
CA ALA A 106 -11.37 -3.90 2.80
C ALA A 106 -11.92 -3.34 4.11
N ASP A 107 -12.38 -4.21 5.02
CA ASP A 107 -12.90 -3.79 6.31
C ASP A 107 -11.79 -3.21 7.21
N TYR A 108 -10.55 -3.68 7.08
CA TYR A 108 -9.38 -3.08 7.74
C TYR A 108 -9.11 -1.66 7.24
N LEU A 109 -9.06 -1.45 5.92
CA LEU A 109 -8.90 -0.12 5.31
C LEU A 109 -10.02 0.84 5.71
N ALA A 110 -11.24 0.31 5.86
CA ALA A 110 -12.39 1.08 6.31
C ALA A 110 -12.46 1.31 7.83
N GLY A 111 -11.48 0.82 8.61
CA GLY A 111 -11.44 0.95 10.07
C GLY A 111 -12.51 0.12 10.80
N ARG A 112 -13.03 -0.94 10.18
CA ARG A 112 -14.10 -1.82 10.70
C ARG A 112 -13.63 -3.23 11.06
N ALA A 113 -12.41 -3.62 10.70
CA ALA A 113 -11.87 -4.94 11.03
C ALA A 113 -11.70 -5.16 12.53
N LYS A 114 -11.83 -6.42 12.96
CA LYS A 114 -11.67 -6.85 14.34
C LYS A 114 -10.30 -7.51 14.54
N PRO A 115 -9.75 -7.55 15.77
CA PRO A 115 -8.48 -8.24 16.02
C PRO A 115 -8.45 -9.70 15.56
N ALA A 116 -9.59 -10.40 15.57
CA ALA A 116 -9.73 -11.78 15.09
C ALA A 116 -9.45 -11.92 13.57
N ASP A 117 -9.61 -10.84 12.79
CA ASP A 117 -9.38 -10.84 11.34
C ASP A 117 -7.90 -10.69 10.99
N ALA A 118 -7.02 -10.45 11.98
CA ALA A 118 -5.60 -10.17 11.77
C ALA A 118 -4.89 -11.26 10.95
N ALA A 119 -5.25 -12.53 11.14
CA ALA A 119 -4.64 -13.64 10.38
C ALA A 119 -4.99 -13.60 8.88
N LEU A 120 -6.08 -12.94 8.49
CA LEU A 120 -6.53 -12.80 7.11
C LEU A 120 -5.86 -11.63 6.37
N LEU A 121 -5.23 -10.71 7.10
CA LEU A 121 -4.60 -9.54 6.49
C LEU A 121 -3.28 -9.87 5.77
N PRO A 122 -2.84 -9.00 4.85
CA PRO A 122 -1.46 -8.99 4.38
C PRO A 122 -0.48 -8.99 5.56
N GLU A 123 0.62 -9.73 5.42
CA GLU A 123 1.59 -9.98 6.49
C GLU A 123 2.07 -8.70 7.22
N PRO A 124 2.39 -7.59 6.52
CA PRO A 124 2.78 -6.34 7.19
C PRO A 124 1.71 -5.79 8.14
N GLN A 125 0.42 -6.02 7.88
CA GLN A 125 -0.69 -5.38 8.59
C GLN A 125 -1.19 -6.19 9.79
N ARG A 126 -0.80 -7.48 9.91
CA ARG A 126 -1.34 -8.40 10.92
C ARG A 126 -1.06 -7.94 12.35
N ALA A 127 0.19 -7.55 12.62
CA ALA A 127 0.64 -7.15 13.95
C ALA A 127 -0.08 -5.86 14.44
N VAL A 128 -0.40 -4.96 13.52
CA VAL A 128 -1.13 -3.72 13.83
C VAL A 128 -2.57 -4.02 14.23
N LEU A 129 -3.28 -4.84 13.46
CA LEU A 129 -4.67 -5.18 13.78
C LEU A 129 -4.77 -6.02 15.06
N ALA A 130 -3.80 -6.92 15.30
CA ALA A 130 -3.76 -7.76 16.49
C ALA A 130 -3.35 -7.01 17.78
N ALA A 131 -2.84 -5.79 17.68
CA ALA A 131 -2.35 -5.04 18.84
C ALA A 131 -3.48 -4.69 19.83
N GLY A 132 -3.32 -5.13 21.08
CA GLY A 132 -4.29 -4.94 22.17
C GLY A 132 -4.41 -3.53 22.72
N SER A 133 -3.60 -2.57 22.25
CA SER A 133 -3.68 -1.15 22.61
C SER A 133 -3.22 -0.26 21.46
N ASP A 134 -3.60 1.01 21.48
CA ASP A 134 -3.22 1.97 20.43
C ASP A 134 -1.73 2.28 20.43
N VAL A 135 -1.10 2.26 21.61
CA VAL A 135 0.36 2.39 21.76
C VAL A 135 1.09 1.21 21.13
N ALA A 136 0.61 -0.03 21.38
CA ALA A 136 1.18 -1.21 20.77
C ALA A 136 0.97 -1.23 19.24
N ALA A 137 -0.19 -0.75 18.78
CA ALA A 137 -0.48 -0.63 17.36
C ALA A 137 0.48 0.37 16.69
N ALA A 138 0.68 1.55 17.27
CA ALA A 138 1.64 2.54 16.76
C ALA A 138 3.08 2.00 16.75
N ALA A 139 3.50 1.25 17.77
CA ALA A 139 4.80 0.59 17.79
C ALA A 139 4.94 -0.46 16.67
N ALA A 140 3.88 -1.23 16.39
CA ALA A 140 3.86 -2.18 15.27
C ALA A 140 3.95 -1.46 13.91
N VAL A 141 3.30 -0.30 13.74
CA VAL A 141 3.46 0.54 12.55
C VAL A 141 4.93 0.99 12.41
N LYS A 142 5.56 1.44 13.50
CA LYS A 142 6.98 1.85 13.51
C LYS A 142 7.95 0.74 13.14
N ALA A 143 7.62 -0.51 13.44
CA ALA A 143 8.47 -1.66 13.13
C ALA A 143 8.41 -2.10 11.65
N MET A 144 7.43 -1.63 10.86
CA MET A 144 7.35 -1.99 9.45
C MET A 144 8.48 -1.37 8.63
N THR A 145 8.97 -2.09 7.62
CA THR A 145 10.04 -1.62 6.73
C THR A 145 9.51 -0.86 5.51
N ASP A 146 8.37 -1.29 4.96
CA ASP A 146 7.76 -0.67 3.79
C ASP A 146 7.02 0.64 4.15
N PRO A 147 7.43 1.80 3.63
CA PRO A 147 6.82 3.10 3.95
C PRO A 147 5.34 3.19 3.53
N LEU A 148 4.94 2.52 2.45
CA LEU A 148 3.55 2.51 2.03
C LEU A 148 2.70 1.73 3.05
N SER A 149 3.14 0.54 3.44
CA SER A 149 2.49 -0.28 4.47
C SER A 149 2.38 0.46 5.80
N GLN A 150 3.39 1.24 6.20
CA GLN A 150 3.32 2.11 7.38
C GLN A 150 2.16 3.12 7.27
N LEU A 151 2.05 3.84 6.14
CA LEU A 151 0.99 4.84 5.97
C LEU A 151 -0.39 4.22 5.84
N VAL A 152 -0.51 3.06 5.18
CA VAL A 152 -1.77 2.29 5.11
C VAL A 152 -2.23 1.92 6.51
N ALA A 153 -1.32 1.40 7.33
CA ALA A 153 -1.61 1.03 8.71
C ALA A 153 -2.01 2.24 9.57
N ALA A 154 -1.26 3.34 9.43
CA ALA A 154 -1.58 4.59 10.12
C ALA A 154 -2.96 5.12 9.71
N GLY A 155 -3.29 5.08 8.42
CA GLY A 155 -4.60 5.50 7.90
C GLY A 155 -5.74 4.63 8.39
N ALA A 156 -5.55 3.30 8.44
CA ALA A 156 -6.53 2.36 8.98
C ALA A 156 -6.80 2.59 10.47
N LEU A 157 -5.74 2.78 11.28
CA LEU A 157 -5.86 3.14 12.69
C LEU A 157 -6.55 4.50 12.88
N PHE A 158 -6.22 5.50 12.06
CA PHE A 158 -6.88 6.79 12.09
C PHE A 158 -8.38 6.68 11.78
N LYS A 159 -8.74 5.91 10.75
CA LYS A 159 -10.15 5.65 10.40
C LYS A 159 -10.92 4.93 11.51
N ALA A 160 -10.24 4.05 12.24
CA ALA A 160 -10.78 3.35 13.40
C ALA A 160 -10.80 4.20 14.69
N ASN A 161 -10.44 5.49 14.64
CA ASN A 161 -10.29 6.39 15.80
C ASN A 161 -9.26 5.92 16.84
N ARG A 162 -8.20 5.24 16.39
CA ARG A 162 -7.11 4.68 17.22
C ARG A 162 -5.77 5.40 17.06
N ALA A 163 -5.79 6.61 16.48
CA ALA A 163 -4.56 7.35 16.17
C ALA A 163 -3.99 8.11 17.38
N THR A 164 -2.86 7.63 17.89
CA THR A 164 -2.09 8.33 18.93
C THR A 164 -1.32 9.54 18.36
N PRO A 165 -0.91 10.51 19.19
CA PRO A 165 -0.04 11.61 18.75
C PRO A 165 1.27 11.12 18.09
N GLU A 166 1.86 10.04 18.61
CA GLU A 166 3.10 9.45 18.09
C GLU A 166 2.88 8.87 16.68
N LEU A 167 1.73 8.21 16.45
CA LEU A 167 1.37 7.69 15.14
C LEU A 167 1.25 8.83 14.11
N LEU A 168 0.66 9.97 14.49
CA LEU A 168 0.56 11.13 13.60
C LEU A 168 1.92 11.74 13.25
N ALA A 169 2.82 11.81 14.23
CA ALA A 169 4.18 12.28 14.02
C ALA A 169 4.92 11.35 13.05
N GLN A 170 4.82 10.04 13.29
CA GLN A 170 5.41 9.03 12.42
C GLN A 170 4.86 9.10 11.00
N ALA A 171 3.54 9.21 10.81
CA ALA A 171 2.96 9.26 9.47
C ALA A 171 3.42 10.49 8.67
N VAL A 172 3.57 11.65 9.33
CA VAL A 172 4.18 12.83 8.70
C VAL A 172 5.63 12.60 8.33
N GLU A 173 6.42 11.97 9.21
CA GLU A 173 7.83 11.66 8.94
C GLU A 173 7.96 10.69 7.76
N THR A 174 7.21 9.59 7.75
CA THR A 174 7.19 8.61 6.67
C THR A 174 6.84 9.28 5.34
N ALA A 175 5.75 10.06 5.28
CA ALA A 175 5.36 10.74 4.05
C ALA A 175 6.39 11.79 3.58
N SER A 176 6.99 12.52 4.54
CA SER A 176 8.03 13.51 4.26
C SER A 176 9.30 12.87 3.70
N ASN A 177 9.79 11.80 4.30
CA ASN A 177 11.01 11.11 3.90
C ASN A 177 10.89 10.47 2.50
N GLN A 178 9.68 10.09 2.09
CA GLN A 178 9.41 9.57 0.75
C GLN A 178 9.13 10.66 -0.30
N GLY A 179 9.05 11.94 0.10
CA GLY A 179 8.65 13.01 -0.81
C GLY A 179 7.19 12.89 -1.29
N TRP A 180 6.34 12.18 -0.55
CA TRP A 180 4.95 11.93 -0.93
C TRP A 180 4.06 13.10 -0.50
N ARG A 181 3.90 14.07 -1.42
CA ARG A 181 3.16 15.30 -1.19
C ARG A 181 1.73 15.08 -0.68
N ARG A 182 0.96 14.18 -1.30
CA ARG A 182 -0.46 14.00 -0.97
C ARG A 182 -0.69 13.54 0.48
N PRO A 183 -0.12 12.40 0.93
CA PRO A 183 -0.25 12.00 2.33
C PRO A 183 0.41 13.02 3.27
N LEU A 184 1.54 13.62 2.90
CA LEU A 184 2.19 14.63 3.75
C LEU A 184 1.24 15.78 4.09
N LEU A 185 0.56 16.35 3.07
CA LEU A 185 -0.41 17.41 3.28
C LEU A 185 -1.61 16.95 4.11
N ALA A 186 -2.10 15.74 3.89
CA ALA A 186 -3.22 15.20 4.67
C ALA A 186 -2.87 15.07 6.16
N TRP A 187 -1.74 14.43 6.48
CA TRP A 187 -1.31 14.22 7.86
C TRP A 187 -0.89 15.52 8.56
N LEU A 188 -0.28 16.48 7.86
CA LEU A 188 0.00 17.80 8.42
C LEU A 188 -1.28 18.56 8.76
N ASN A 189 -2.33 18.47 7.92
CA ASN A 189 -3.62 19.09 8.25
C ASN A 189 -4.24 18.50 9.52
N VAL A 190 -4.14 17.19 9.72
CA VAL A 190 -4.56 16.54 10.99
C VAL A 190 -3.77 17.07 12.17
N GLN A 191 -2.44 17.19 12.07
CA GLN A 191 -1.62 17.74 13.15
C GLN A 191 -1.96 19.20 13.46
N ALA A 192 -2.18 20.04 12.44
CA ALA A 192 -2.57 21.43 12.64
C ALA A 192 -3.90 21.54 13.39
N LEU A 193 -4.91 20.76 12.97
CA LEU A 193 -6.22 20.75 13.60
C LEU A 193 -6.16 20.31 15.07
N ARG A 194 -5.35 19.29 15.41
CA ARG A 194 -5.17 18.87 16.81
C ARG A 194 -4.50 19.94 17.66
N ALA A 195 -3.49 20.63 17.13
CA ALA A 195 -2.83 21.71 17.84
C ALA A 195 -3.79 22.88 18.10
N GLU A 196 -4.62 23.24 17.11
CA GLU A 196 -5.69 24.25 17.26
C GLU A 196 -6.70 23.84 18.34
N GLN A 197 -7.16 22.58 18.32
CA GLN A 197 -8.08 22.04 19.33
C GLN A 197 -7.47 21.98 20.75
N ALA A 198 -6.16 21.81 20.86
CA ALA A 198 -5.44 21.84 22.14
C ALA A 198 -5.12 23.27 22.62
N GLY A 199 -5.44 24.30 21.83
CA GLY A 199 -5.11 25.70 22.12
C GLY A 199 -3.65 26.09 21.87
N ASP A 200 -2.84 25.17 21.32
CA ASP A 200 -1.44 25.45 20.96
C ASP A 200 -1.35 26.10 19.57
N MET A 201 -1.73 27.38 19.52
CA MET A 201 -1.75 28.16 18.29
C MET A 201 -0.34 28.36 17.70
N ALA A 202 0.70 28.30 18.53
CA ALA A 202 2.09 28.43 18.07
C ALA A 202 2.53 27.17 17.30
N ALA A 203 2.23 25.98 17.82
CA ALA A 203 2.47 24.72 17.12
C ALA A 203 1.61 24.63 15.85
N ALA A 204 0.33 24.99 15.91
CA ALA A 204 -0.54 25.03 14.75
C ALA A 204 0.03 25.92 13.63
N ALA A 205 0.44 27.15 13.95
CA ALA A 205 1.04 28.07 12.99
C ALA A 205 2.33 27.49 12.36
N LYS A 206 3.16 26.78 13.13
CA LYS A 206 4.35 26.10 12.61
C LYS A 206 3.97 25.01 11.60
N VAL A 207 2.96 24.19 11.90
CA VAL A 207 2.47 23.14 10.98
C VAL A 207 1.86 23.76 9.72
N ARG A 208 1.08 24.85 9.84
CA ARG A 208 0.52 25.59 8.70
C ARG A 208 1.59 26.12 7.75
N ARG A 209 2.73 26.61 8.26
CA ARG A 209 3.88 26.98 7.40
C ARG A 209 4.46 25.79 6.64
N ARG A 210 4.53 24.60 7.24
CA ARG A 210 4.96 23.37 6.53
C ARG A 210 3.98 22.98 5.43
N ILE A 211 2.68 23.13 5.68
CA ILE A 211 1.62 22.89 4.68
C ILE A 211 1.80 23.84 3.49
N ALA A 212 2.03 25.12 3.73
CA ALA A 212 2.29 26.11 2.68
C ALA A 212 3.48 25.71 1.78
N LEU A 213 4.61 25.35 2.41
CA LEU A 213 5.81 24.88 1.70
C LEU A 213 5.53 23.64 0.83
N ALA A 214 4.86 22.63 1.37
CA ALA A 214 4.54 21.40 0.63
C ALA A 214 3.41 21.60 -0.41
N GLY A 215 2.55 22.59 -0.20
CA GLY A 215 1.45 22.97 -1.08
C GLY A 215 1.91 23.72 -2.34
N GLY A 216 3.09 24.33 -2.30
CA GLY A 216 3.64 25.11 -3.41
C GLY A 216 3.11 26.53 -3.50
N SER A 217 2.88 27.18 -2.34
CA SER A 217 2.58 28.61 -2.24
C SER A 217 3.84 29.44 -2.02
#